data_AF-A0A7R9Y8S4-F1
#
_entry.id   AF-A0A7R9Y8S4-F1
#
_cell.length_a   1.000
_cell.length_b   1.000
_cell.length_c   1.000
_cell.angle_alpha   90.00
_cell.angle_beta   90.00
_cell.angle_gamma   90.00
#
_symmetry.space_group_name_H-M   'P 1'
#
loop_
_entity.id
_entity.type
_entity.pdbx_description
1 polymer ?
#
loop_
_entity_poly.entity_id
_entity_poly.type
_entity_poly.pdbx_seq_one_letter_code
_entity_poly.pdbx_strand_id
1 'polypeptide(L)'
;MVVERMREDLRCSSRLGPSTLRRCEEEVEVVVEMMAGGKTGCVKEVCKSLEGLAAQLRAESEQVALEAVSAARVVFCTLASSGQKVVRGVAPFDALVVDEAAQAIEAEILLGCAASGARRCVLVGDPRQLPAIVVSEEAVRMGLEGSIMARLMDGCGVEASVLEIQHRMHPQISRLPCRIFYG
;
A
#
# COMPACT_ATOMS: atom_id res chain seq x y z
N MET A 1 -33.63 10.20 -6.58
CA MET A 1 -33.00 9.78 -5.30
C MET A 1 -31.54 9.37 -5.48
N VAL A 2 -31.17 8.46 -6.38
CA VAL A 2 -29.75 8.09 -6.64
C VAL A 2 -28.92 9.24 -7.23
N VAL A 3 -29.51 9.99 -8.16
CA VAL A 3 -28.88 11.13 -8.86
C VAL A 3 -28.57 12.31 -7.93
N GLU A 4 -29.55 12.73 -7.13
CA GLU A 4 -29.39 13.78 -6.13
C GLU A 4 -28.27 13.42 -5.13
N ARG A 5 -28.20 12.15 -4.73
CA ARG A 5 -27.16 11.63 -3.85
C ARG A 5 -25.77 11.61 -4.49
N MET A 6 -25.66 11.25 -5.77
CA MET A 6 -24.40 11.36 -6.52
C MET A 6 -23.93 12.82 -6.66
N ARG A 7 -24.86 13.77 -6.85
CA ARG A 7 -24.57 15.21 -6.87
C ARG A 7 -24.10 15.71 -5.50
N GLU A 8 -24.71 15.26 -4.41
CA GLU A 8 -24.26 15.58 -3.05
C GLU A 8 -22.88 14.97 -2.74
N ASP A 9 -22.62 13.73 -3.13
CA ASP A 9 -21.33 13.05 -2.94
C ASP A 9 -20.20 13.77 -3.72
N LEU A 10 -20.48 14.24 -4.94
CA LEU A 10 -19.57 15.06 -5.74
C LEU A 10 -19.30 16.42 -5.08
N ARG A 11 -20.34 17.12 -4.60
CA ARG A 11 -20.20 18.41 -3.91
C ARG A 11 -19.42 18.32 -2.60
N CYS A 12 -19.51 17.19 -1.89
CA CYS A 12 -18.73 16.91 -0.68
C CYS A 12 -17.26 16.53 -0.97
N SER A 13 -16.88 16.29 -2.22
CA SER A 13 -15.53 15.88 -2.60
C SER A 13 -14.61 17.09 -2.74
N SER A 14 -14.17 17.63 -1.60
CA SER A 14 -13.22 18.75 -1.49
C SER A 14 -11.80 18.46 -2.01
N ARG A 15 -11.57 17.26 -2.56
CA ARG A 15 -10.27 16.80 -3.08
C ARG A 15 -10.12 16.86 -4.60
N LEU A 16 -11.21 17.18 -5.32
CA LEU A 16 -11.21 17.30 -6.78
C LEU A 16 -10.96 18.76 -7.19
N GLY A 17 -10.18 18.97 -8.25
CA GLY A 17 -9.93 20.31 -8.78
C GLY A 17 -11.21 20.98 -9.32
N PRO A 18 -11.32 22.33 -9.34
CA PRO A 18 -12.53 23.03 -9.77
C PRO A 18 -12.95 22.73 -11.22
N SER A 19 -11.99 22.46 -12.10
CA SER A 19 -12.22 22.08 -13.50
C SER A 19 -12.80 20.67 -13.65
N THR A 20 -12.43 19.76 -12.74
CA THR A 20 -12.84 18.36 -12.76
C THR A 20 -14.22 18.21 -12.14
N LEU A 21 -14.48 18.89 -11.03
CA LEU A 21 -15.83 18.96 -10.45
C LEU A 21 -16.86 19.39 -11.48
N ARG A 22 -16.58 20.45 -12.25
CA ARG A 22 -17.48 20.89 -13.34
C ARG A 22 -17.68 19.82 -14.40
N ARG A 23 -16.61 19.14 -14.84
CA ARG A 23 -16.72 18.07 -15.85
C ARG A 23 -17.46 16.83 -15.34
N CYS A 24 -17.26 16.44 -14.08
CA CYS A 24 -18.02 15.37 -13.46
C CYS A 24 -19.48 15.76 -13.29
N GLU A 25 -19.77 17.01 -12.94
CA GLU A 25 -21.14 17.54 -12.90
C GLU A 25 -21.80 17.52 -14.29
N GLU A 26 -21.08 17.91 -15.35
CA GLU A 26 -21.53 17.84 -16.76
C GLU A 26 -21.81 16.39 -17.21
N GLU A 27 -20.89 15.44 -16.95
CA GLU A 27 -21.09 14.04 -17.34
C GLU A 27 -22.21 13.36 -16.52
N VAL A 28 -22.35 13.69 -15.24
CA VAL A 28 -23.48 13.22 -14.42
C VAL A 28 -24.79 13.78 -14.98
N GLU A 29 -24.83 15.05 -15.40
CA GLU A 29 -26.02 15.65 -16.00
C GLU A 29 -26.44 14.94 -17.31
N VAL A 30 -25.47 14.57 -18.15
CA VAL A 30 -25.71 13.75 -19.35
C VAL A 30 -26.31 12.39 -18.99
N VAL A 31 -25.79 11.72 -17.96
CA VAL A 31 -26.32 10.42 -17.49
C VAL A 31 -27.76 10.57 -16.98
N VAL A 32 -28.07 11.69 -16.32
CA VAL A 32 -29.42 11.99 -15.81
C VAL A 32 -30.42 12.20 -16.94
N GLU A 33 -30.05 12.97 -17.97
CA GLU A 33 -30.89 13.18 -19.15
C GLU A 33 -31.15 11.86 -19.89
N MET A 34 -30.13 11.01 -20.03
CA MET A 34 -30.26 9.69 -20.63
C MET A 34 -31.26 8.82 -19.86
N MET A 35 -31.18 8.78 -18.52
CA MET A 35 -32.11 8.00 -17.69
C MET A 35 -33.55 8.52 -17.73
N ALA A 36 -33.76 9.83 -17.93
CA ALA A 36 -35.10 10.42 -18.08
C ALA A 36 -35.79 10.04 -19.40
N GLY A 37 -35.04 9.61 -20.42
CA GLY A 37 -35.54 9.32 -21.78
C GLY A 37 -36.17 7.93 -22.03
N GLY A 38 -36.19 7.02 -21.05
CA GLY A 38 -37.04 5.81 -21.05
C GLY A 38 -36.80 4.73 -22.12
N LYS A 39 -35.64 4.67 -22.81
CA LYS A 39 -35.34 3.63 -23.83
C LYS A 39 -34.37 2.57 -23.32
N THR A 40 -34.60 1.29 -23.59
CA THR A 40 -33.72 0.16 -23.20
C THR A 40 -32.31 0.20 -23.81
N GLY A 41 -32.08 0.97 -24.87
CA GLY A 41 -30.73 1.27 -25.40
C GLY A 41 -29.89 2.19 -24.49
N CYS A 42 -30.55 2.92 -23.59
CA CYS A 42 -29.94 3.89 -22.67
C CYS A 42 -29.01 3.25 -21.64
N VAL A 43 -29.30 2.04 -21.16
CA VAL A 43 -28.50 1.42 -20.08
C VAL A 43 -27.05 1.17 -20.52
N LYS A 44 -26.83 0.74 -21.77
CA LYS A 44 -25.47 0.48 -22.28
C LYS A 44 -24.66 1.77 -22.45
N GLU A 45 -25.30 2.85 -22.91
CA GLU A 45 -24.65 4.15 -23.04
C GLU A 45 -24.35 4.76 -21.68
N VAL A 46 -25.30 4.69 -20.73
CA VAL A 46 -25.10 5.16 -19.36
C VAL A 46 -23.96 4.39 -18.67
N CYS A 47 -23.91 3.06 -18.80
CA CYS A 47 -22.79 2.28 -18.25
C CYS A 47 -21.45 2.70 -18.85
N LYS A 48 -21.38 2.92 -20.17
CA LYS A 48 -20.16 3.36 -20.85
C LYS A 48 -19.71 4.75 -20.39
N SER A 49 -20.64 5.68 -20.20
CA SER A 49 -20.33 7.02 -19.66
C SER A 49 -19.85 6.95 -18.21
N LEU A 50 -20.48 6.13 -17.36
CA LEU A 50 -20.06 5.91 -15.97
C LEU A 50 -18.67 5.26 -15.88
N GLU A 51 -18.35 4.31 -16.76
CA GLU A 51 -17.02 3.71 -16.86
C GLU A 51 -15.97 4.76 -17.27
N GLY A 52 -16.32 5.64 -18.21
CA GLY A 52 -15.49 6.78 -18.64
C GLY A 52 -15.19 7.73 -17.48
N LEU A 53 -16.23 8.18 -16.78
CA LEU A 53 -16.13 9.06 -15.63
C LEU A 53 -15.28 8.43 -14.50
N ALA A 54 -15.52 7.15 -14.21
CA ALA A 54 -14.75 6.42 -13.19
C ALA A 54 -13.27 6.25 -13.59
N ALA A 55 -12.96 6.09 -14.88
CA ALA A 55 -11.59 6.03 -15.36
C ALA A 55 -10.88 7.39 -15.22
N GLN A 56 -11.57 8.49 -15.55
CA GLN A 56 -11.05 9.85 -15.39
C GLN A 56 -10.75 10.18 -13.92
N LEU A 57 -11.72 9.91 -13.02
CA LEU A 57 -11.55 10.13 -11.59
C LEU A 57 -10.36 9.34 -11.01
N ARG A 58 -10.14 8.11 -11.47
CA ARG A 58 -8.98 7.30 -11.07
C ARG A 58 -7.67 7.92 -11.57
N ALA A 59 -7.62 8.34 -12.83
CA ALA A 59 -6.42 8.95 -13.41
C ALA A 59 -6.05 10.24 -12.69
N GLU A 60 -7.03 11.06 -12.34
CA GLU A 60 -6.78 12.30 -11.58
C GLU A 60 -6.37 12.02 -10.14
N SER A 61 -7.02 11.05 -9.47
CA SER A 61 -6.60 10.64 -8.14
C SER A 61 -5.16 10.10 -8.14
N GLU A 62 -4.75 9.38 -9.19
CA GLU A 62 -3.38 8.90 -9.36
C GLU A 62 -2.40 10.06 -9.57
N GLN A 63 -2.80 11.08 -10.34
CA GLN A 63 -2.00 12.29 -10.57
C GLN A 63 -1.78 13.08 -9.27
N VAL A 64 -2.84 13.32 -8.50
CA VAL A 64 -2.74 14.00 -7.20
C VAL A 64 -1.86 13.22 -6.23
N ALA A 65 -2.00 11.89 -6.21
CA ALA A 65 -1.15 11.04 -5.38
C ALA A 65 0.32 11.08 -5.83
N LEU A 66 0.59 11.10 -7.15
CA LEU A 66 1.94 11.19 -7.69
C LEU A 66 2.61 12.50 -7.32
N GLU A 67 1.90 13.62 -7.39
CA GLU A 67 2.37 14.94 -6.96
C GLU A 67 2.68 14.95 -5.46
N ALA A 68 1.79 14.40 -4.63
CA ALA A 68 1.99 14.30 -3.20
C ALA A 68 3.21 13.44 -2.82
N VAL A 69 3.37 12.26 -3.46
CA VAL A 69 4.51 11.36 -3.25
C VAL A 69 5.80 12.02 -3.73
N SER A 70 5.78 12.71 -4.87
CA SER A 70 6.95 13.40 -5.41
C SER A 70 7.44 14.54 -4.53
N ALA A 71 6.53 15.25 -3.86
CA ALA A 71 6.86 16.34 -2.93
C ALA A 71 7.21 15.85 -1.53
N ALA A 72 6.91 14.60 -1.19
CA ALA A 72 7.14 14.05 0.13
C ALA A 72 8.62 13.76 0.39
N ARG A 73 9.09 14.06 1.61
CA ARG A 73 10.43 13.68 2.08
C ARG A 73 10.51 12.22 2.55
N VAL A 74 9.38 11.71 3.07
CA VAL A 74 9.24 10.35 3.60
C VAL A 74 7.88 9.84 3.16
N VAL A 75 7.86 8.62 2.64
CA VAL A 75 6.64 7.94 2.18
C VAL A 75 6.48 6.64 2.96
N PHE A 76 5.36 6.48 3.62
CA PHE A 76 5.00 5.26 4.32
C PHE A 76 4.04 4.44 3.45
N CYS A 77 4.34 3.17 3.26
CA CYS A 77 3.48 2.22 2.55
C CYS A 77 3.76 0.80 3.04
N THR A 78 2.82 -0.11 2.78
CA THR A 78 3.09 -1.55 2.94
C THR A 78 3.94 -2.05 1.78
N LEU A 79 4.64 -3.18 1.97
CA LEU A 79 5.45 -3.78 0.91
C LEU A 79 4.64 -4.05 -0.37
N ALA A 80 3.41 -4.56 -0.24
CA ALA A 80 2.52 -4.77 -1.38
C ALA A 80 2.15 -3.47 -2.10
N SER A 81 1.85 -2.40 -1.36
CA SER A 81 1.48 -1.09 -1.94
C SER A 81 2.67 -0.31 -2.50
N SER A 82 3.91 -0.62 -2.08
CA SER A 82 5.12 -0.06 -2.69
C SER A 82 5.21 -0.37 -4.19
N GLY A 83 4.61 -1.49 -4.64
CA GLY A 83 4.55 -1.86 -6.04
C GLY A 83 3.64 -1.01 -6.92
N GLN A 84 2.85 -0.09 -6.34
CA GLN A 84 1.93 0.75 -7.09
C GLN A 84 2.67 1.74 -8.00
N LYS A 85 2.04 2.06 -9.13
CA LYS A 85 2.58 3.00 -10.13
C LYS A 85 2.96 4.35 -9.53
N VAL A 86 2.18 4.84 -8.57
CA VAL A 86 2.44 6.11 -7.90
C VAL A 86 3.78 6.13 -7.16
N VAL A 87 4.19 5.03 -6.53
CA VAL A 87 5.47 4.93 -5.81
C VAL A 87 6.62 4.67 -6.78
N ARG A 88 6.38 3.85 -7.82
CA ARG A 88 7.38 3.54 -8.84
C ARG A 88 7.62 4.68 -9.85
N GLY A 89 6.65 5.59 -9.96
CA GLY A 89 6.64 6.69 -10.94
C GLY A 89 7.41 7.92 -10.47
N VAL A 90 7.89 7.94 -9.22
CA VAL A 90 8.71 9.03 -8.68
C VAL A 90 10.20 8.72 -8.75
N ALA A 91 11.02 9.73 -8.45
CA ALA A 91 12.46 9.55 -8.37
C ALA A 91 12.84 8.50 -7.31
N PRO A 92 13.95 7.76 -7.50
CA PRO A 92 14.41 6.79 -6.51
C PRO A 92 14.66 7.42 -5.14
N PHE A 93 14.34 6.67 -4.08
CA PHE A 93 14.61 7.07 -2.70
C PHE A 93 16.06 6.82 -2.32
N ASP A 94 16.62 7.62 -1.40
CA ASP A 94 17.99 7.41 -0.91
C ASP A 94 18.15 6.14 -0.04
N ALA A 95 17.08 5.77 0.66
CA ALA A 95 17.02 4.64 1.56
C ALA A 95 15.60 4.07 1.65
N LEU A 96 15.53 2.75 1.85
CA LEU A 96 14.33 2.01 2.21
C LEU A 96 14.49 1.52 3.66
N VAL A 97 13.50 1.77 4.50
CA VAL A 97 13.41 1.19 5.85
C VAL A 97 12.20 0.29 5.87
N VAL A 98 12.39 -0.97 6.23
CA VAL A 98 11.30 -1.94 6.37
C VAL A 98 11.18 -2.32 7.84
N ASP A 99 10.04 -1.98 8.45
CA ASP A 99 9.67 -2.41 9.79
C ASP A 99 8.96 -3.77 9.74
N GLU A 100 9.03 -4.54 10.83
CA GLU A 100 8.54 -5.92 10.92
C GLU A 100 9.05 -6.83 9.77
N ALA A 101 10.28 -6.62 9.31
CA ALA A 101 10.86 -7.31 8.17
C ALA A 101 10.96 -8.84 8.35
N ALA A 102 10.96 -9.33 9.60
CA ALA A 102 10.92 -10.75 9.92
C ALA A 102 9.56 -11.41 9.58
N GLN A 103 8.48 -10.63 9.47
CA GLN A 103 7.13 -11.09 9.15
C GLN A 103 6.81 -11.04 7.64
N ALA A 104 7.76 -10.63 6.80
CA ALA A 104 7.58 -10.55 5.36
C ALA A 104 8.31 -11.69 4.65
N ILE A 105 7.70 -12.22 3.59
CA ILE A 105 8.43 -13.15 2.71
C ILE A 105 9.49 -12.36 1.94
N GLU A 106 10.57 -13.04 1.56
CA GLU A 106 11.68 -12.39 0.85
C GLU A 106 11.23 -11.65 -0.43
N ALA A 107 10.27 -12.21 -1.17
CA ALA A 107 9.74 -11.60 -2.38
C ALA A 107 9.07 -10.23 -2.14
N GLU A 108 8.43 -10.03 -0.99
CA GLU A 108 7.79 -8.75 -0.64
C GLU A 108 8.83 -7.68 -0.32
N ILE A 109 9.92 -8.06 0.35
CA ILE A 109 11.04 -7.15 0.62
C ILE A 109 11.70 -6.74 -0.71
N LEU A 110 11.95 -7.71 -1.60
CA LEU A 110 12.52 -7.45 -2.92
C LEU A 110 11.62 -6.53 -3.76
N LEU A 111 10.30 -6.66 -3.65
CA LEU A 111 9.35 -5.74 -4.27
C LEU A 111 9.58 -4.30 -3.78
N GLY A 112 9.71 -4.08 -2.47
CA GLY A 112 10.03 -2.78 -1.89
C GLY A 112 11.37 -2.22 -2.35
N CYS A 113 12.41 -3.06 -2.38
CA CYS A 113 13.73 -2.68 -2.88
C CYS A 113 13.67 -2.23 -4.34
N ALA A 114 13.02 -3.02 -5.20
CA ALA A 114 12.88 -2.71 -6.62
C ALA A 114 12.02 -1.47 -6.86
N ALA A 115 10.92 -1.31 -6.13
CA ALA A 115 9.98 -0.20 -6.32
C ALA A 115 10.53 1.13 -5.81
N SER A 116 11.27 1.13 -4.71
CA SER A 116 11.89 2.35 -4.16
C SER A 116 13.11 2.82 -4.96
N GLY A 117 13.76 1.91 -5.69
CA GLY A 117 15.04 2.18 -6.35
C GLY A 117 16.17 2.53 -5.36
N ALA A 118 15.98 2.25 -4.08
CA ALA A 118 16.89 2.68 -3.04
C ALA A 118 18.21 1.91 -3.05
N ARG A 119 19.31 2.63 -2.84
CA ARG A 119 20.67 2.05 -2.74
C ARG A 119 21.00 1.53 -1.36
N ARG A 120 20.22 1.91 -0.35
CA ARG A 120 20.39 1.50 1.04
C ARG A 120 19.08 0.90 1.52
N CYS A 121 19.15 -0.25 2.17
CA CYS A 121 18.00 -0.90 2.79
C CYS A 121 18.33 -1.18 4.25
N VAL A 122 17.43 -0.78 5.14
CA VAL A 122 17.49 -1.08 6.58
C VAL A 122 16.31 -1.98 6.90
N LEU A 123 16.61 -3.17 7.40
CA LEU A 123 15.62 -4.14 7.84
C LEU A 123 15.53 -4.06 9.36
N VAL A 124 14.34 -3.79 9.85
CA VAL A 124 14.03 -3.74 11.28
C VAL A 124 12.99 -4.82 11.55
N GLY A 125 13.23 -5.61 12.59
CA GLY A 125 12.35 -6.71 12.95
C GLY A 125 13.05 -7.65 13.92
N ASP A 126 12.38 -8.75 14.22
CA ASP A 126 12.89 -9.74 15.15
C ASP A 126 12.66 -11.16 14.58
N PRO A 127 13.72 -11.84 14.12
CA PRO A 127 13.62 -13.21 13.61
C PRO A 127 13.15 -14.24 14.63
N ARG A 128 13.13 -13.91 15.94
CA ARG A 128 12.62 -14.78 17.00
C ARG A 128 11.10 -14.63 17.23
N GLN A 129 10.44 -13.67 16.57
CA GLN A 129 8.99 -13.47 16.64
C GLN A 129 8.26 -14.24 15.54
N LEU A 130 7.09 -13.75 15.12
CA LEU A 130 6.27 -14.41 14.11
C LEU A 130 6.97 -14.42 12.74
N PRO A 131 6.99 -15.55 12.02
CA PRO A 131 7.45 -15.61 10.64
C PRO A 131 6.38 -15.05 9.69
N ALA A 132 6.70 -15.02 8.39
CA ALA A 132 5.73 -14.63 7.37
C ALA A 132 4.55 -15.61 7.28
N ILE A 133 3.34 -15.07 7.08
CA ILE A 133 2.13 -15.89 6.98
C ILE A 133 2.02 -16.47 5.58
N VAL A 134 2.32 -17.77 5.45
CA VAL A 134 2.17 -18.53 4.20
C VAL A 134 1.09 -19.58 4.36
N VAL A 135 0.00 -19.45 3.59
CA VAL A 135 -1.17 -20.36 3.68
C VAL A 135 -0.86 -21.76 3.12
N SER A 136 0.02 -21.85 2.14
CA SER A 136 0.37 -23.14 1.52
C SER A 136 1.43 -23.87 2.34
N GLU A 137 1.04 -25.00 2.94
CA GLU A 137 1.97 -25.86 3.68
C GLU A 137 3.12 -26.38 2.81
N GLU A 138 2.88 -26.62 1.52
CA GLU A 138 3.93 -27.04 0.60
C GLU A 138 4.95 -25.91 0.41
N ALA A 139 4.49 -24.66 0.27
CA ALA A 139 5.39 -23.52 0.15
C ALA A 139 6.17 -23.29 1.45
N VAL A 140 5.56 -23.52 2.61
CA VAL A 140 6.25 -23.52 3.92
C VAL A 140 7.34 -24.59 3.95
N ARG A 141 7.04 -25.84 3.54
CA ARG A 141 8.04 -26.92 3.45
C ARG A 141 9.20 -26.57 2.51
N MET A 142 8.94 -25.78 1.47
CA MET A 142 9.95 -25.25 0.55
C MET A 142 10.68 -24.01 1.07
N GLY A 143 10.35 -23.51 2.27
CA GLY A 143 11.04 -22.42 2.96
C GLY A 143 10.49 -21.01 2.68
N LEU A 144 9.32 -20.87 2.05
CA LEU A 144 8.77 -19.56 1.67
C LEU A 144 8.47 -18.64 2.87
N GLU A 145 8.19 -19.21 4.05
CA GLU A 145 7.94 -18.44 5.28
C GLU A 145 9.21 -17.80 5.88
N GLY A 146 10.39 -18.21 5.38
CA GLY A 146 11.67 -17.65 5.79
C GLY A 146 11.81 -16.19 5.37
N SER A 147 12.11 -15.32 6.33
CA SER A 147 12.40 -13.92 6.04
C SER A 147 13.82 -13.72 5.54
N ILE A 148 14.03 -12.66 4.75
CA ILE A 148 15.38 -12.27 4.30
C ILE A 148 16.29 -11.93 5.51
N MET A 149 15.72 -11.43 6.61
CA MET A 149 16.47 -11.09 7.81
C MET A 149 17.08 -12.35 8.44
N ALA A 150 16.27 -13.40 8.63
CA ALA A 150 16.76 -14.70 9.12
C ALA A 150 17.81 -15.29 8.16
N ARG A 151 17.57 -15.24 6.84
CA ARG A 151 18.53 -15.74 5.84
C ARG A 151 19.88 -15.00 5.87
N LEU A 152 19.87 -13.68 6.03
CA LEU A 152 21.10 -12.87 6.10
C LEU A 152 21.87 -13.12 7.40
N MET A 153 21.17 -13.21 8.54
CA MET A 153 21.79 -13.44 9.84
C MET A 153 22.33 -14.87 9.95
N ASP A 154 21.47 -15.88 9.76
CA ASP A 154 21.83 -17.28 10.00
C ASP A 154 22.57 -17.91 8.81
N GLY A 155 22.22 -17.53 7.58
CA GLY A 155 22.77 -18.12 6.36
C GLY A 155 23.98 -17.39 5.79
N CYS A 156 24.11 -16.08 6.04
CA CYS A 156 25.21 -15.27 5.50
C CYS A 156 26.12 -14.68 6.58
N GLY A 157 25.81 -14.86 7.87
CA GLY A 157 26.61 -14.33 8.98
C GLY A 157 26.62 -12.81 9.06
N VAL A 158 25.57 -12.15 8.55
CA VAL A 158 25.43 -10.69 8.69
C VAL A 158 25.12 -10.34 10.14
N GLU A 159 25.98 -9.54 10.77
CA GLU A 159 25.75 -9.06 12.11
C GLU A 159 24.59 -8.06 12.15
N ALA A 160 23.64 -8.30 13.05
CA ALA A 160 22.53 -7.40 13.31
C ALA A 160 22.80 -6.57 14.57
N SER A 161 22.45 -5.29 14.52
CA SER A 161 22.44 -4.43 15.71
C SER A 161 21.22 -4.75 16.56
N VAL A 162 21.43 -5.37 17.72
CA VAL A 162 20.35 -5.77 18.64
C VAL A 162 20.08 -4.64 19.65
N LEU A 163 18.80 -4.34 19.89
CA LEU A 163 18.35 -3.43 20.95
C LEU A 163 18.04 -4.24 22.22
N GLU A 164 18.88 -4.12 23.24
CA GLU A 164 18.83 -4.99 24.44
C GLU A 164 17.89 -4.47 25.54
N ILE A 165 17.62 -3.16 25.57
CA ILE A 165 16.83 -2.54 26.63
C ILE A 165 15.35 -2.49 26.22
N GLN A 166 14.52 -3.27 26.92
CA GLN A 166 13.07 -3.21 26.78
C GLN A 166 12.47 -2.12 27.68
N HIS A 167 11.55 -1.33 27.13
CA HIS A 167 10.86 -0.24 27.85
C HIS A 167 9.35 -0.45 28.02
N ARG A 168 8.79 -1.56 27.54
CA ARG A 168 7.33 -1.78 27.48
C ARG A 168 6.79 -2.51 28.70
N MET A 169 7.46 -3.58 29.14
CA MET A 169 6.91 -4.53 30.10
C MET A 169 7.51 -4.36 31.50
N HIS A 170 6.71 -4.65 32.53
CA HIS A 170 7.22 -4.77 33.90
C HIS A 170 8.29 -5.89 33.97
N PRO A 171 9.39 -5.74 34.73
CA PRO A 171 10.50 -6.70 34.74
C PRO A 171 10.11 -8.16 35.02
N GLN A 172 9.07 -8.38 35.83
CA GLN A 172 8.57 -9.73 36.11
C GLN A 172 7.90 -10.39 34.90
N ILE A 173 7.27 -9.61 34.01
CA ILE A 173 6.62 -10.11 32.79
C ILE A 173 7.69 -10.41 31.74
N SER A 174 8.64 -9.49 31.53
CA SER A 174 9.70 -9.65 30.51
C SER A 174 10.67 -10.79 30.83
N ARG A 175 10.81 -11.17 32.10
CA ARG A 175 11.76 -12.22 32.54
C ARG A 175 11.60 -13.53 31.79
N LEU A 176 10.36 -13.97 31.53
CA LEU A 176 10.12 -15.26 30.88
C LEU A 176 10.47 -15.23 29.37
N PRO A 177 9.94 -14.28 28.56
CA PRO A 177 10.35 -14.15 27.15
C PRO A 177 11.85 -13.94 26.98
N CYS A 178 12.48 -13.07 27.78
CA CYS A 178 13.94 -12.84 27.73
C CYS A 178 14.71 -14.16 27.87
N ARG A 179 14.41 -14.94 28.92
CA ARG A 179 15.09 -16.21 29.19
C ARG A 179 14.88 -17.27 28.09
N ILE A 180 13.70 -17.30 27.47
CA ILE A 180 13.36 -18.33 26.49
C ILE A 180 13.98 -18.02 25.12
N PHE A 181 13.90 -16.76 24.67
CA PHE A 181 14.20 -16.40 23.28
C PHE A 181 15.53 -15.66 23.10
N TYR A 182 16.02 -14.97 24.14
CA TYR A 182 17.14 -14.02 24.02
C TYR A 182 18.33 -14.30 24.96
N GLY A 183 18.20 -15.24 25.92
CA GLY A 183 19.26 -15.66 26.85
C GLY A 183 19.18 -14.96 28.19
#